data_AF-A0A8C4WL74-F1
#
_entry.id   AF-A0A8C4WL74-F1
#
_cell.length_a   1.000
_cell.length_b   1.000
_cell.length_c   1.000
_cell.angle_alpha   90.00
_cell.angle_beta   90.00
_cell.angle_gamma   90.00
#
_symmetry.space_group_name_H-M   'P 1'
#
loop_
_entity.id
_entity.type
_entity.pdbx_description
1 polymer ?
#
loop_
_entity_poly.entity_id
_entity_poly.type
_entity_poly.pdbx_seq_one_letter_code
_entity_poly.pdbx_strand_id
1 'polypeptide(L)'
;MCGRSRGHEQRGTHAVVGVATATRPLHSVGLYHDGRNQPSKTYPAFLEPDETFIVPDSFLVVLDMDDGTLSFIVDGQYMGVAFRGLKGKKLYPVVSAVWGHCEIRMRYLNGLDRKPW
;
A
#
# COMPACT_ATOMS: atom_id res chain seq x y z
N MET A 1 -26.94 -6.97 -31.67
CA MET A 1 -25.46 -6.93 -31.59
C MET A 1 -25.08 -5.78 -30.67
N CYS A 2 -24.57 -6.08 -29.47
CA CYS A 2 -24.09 -5.09 -28.51
C CYS A 2 -22.76 -5.62 -27.96
N GLY A 3 -21.69 -4.84 -28.11
CA GLY A 3 -20.32 -5.26 -27.93
C GLY A 3 -19.99 -5.64 -26.48
N ARG A 4 -19.30 -6.77 -26.32
CA ARG A 4 -18.69 -7.18 -25.06
C ARG A 4 -17.71 -6.10 -24.60
N SER A 5 -18.06 -5.36 -23.55
CA SER A 5 -17.06 -4.71 -22.72
C SER A 5 -16.21 -5.82 -22.10
N ARG A 6 -14.97 -5.94 -22.57
CA ARG A 6 -13.96 -6.80 -21.94
C ARG A 6 -13.73 -6.25 -20.53
N GLY A 7 -14.43 -6.82 -19.55
CA GLY A 7 -14.03 -6.69 -18.16
C GLY A 7 -12.57 -7.13 -18.08
N HIS A 8 -11.71 -6.26 -17.54
CA HIS A 8 -10.35 -6.63 -17.22
C HIS A 8 -10.39 -7.85 -16.29
N GLU A 9 -10.11 -9.02 -16.86
CA GLU A 9 -9.94 -10.25 -16.10
C GLU A 9 -8.67 -10.10 -15.26
N GLN A 10 -8.81 -9.78 -13.98
CA GLN A 10 -7.68 -9.73 -13.05
C GLN A 10 -7.37 -11.17 -12.62
N ARG A 11 -6.31 -11.75 -13.17
CA ARG A 11 -5.77 -13.05 -12.75
C ARG A 11 -4.50 -12.82 -11.93
N GLY A 12 -4.45 -13.32 -10.70
CA GLY A 12 -3.23 -13.47 -9.91
C GLY A 12 -3.47 -13.44 -8.39
N THR A 13 -2.52 -13.98 -7.62
CA THR A 13 -2.45 -14.05 -6.14
C THR A 13 -2.17 -12.67 -5.50
N HIS A 14 -2.91 -11.65 -5.91
CA HIS A 14 -2.61 -10.27 -5.54
C HIS A 14 -3.03 -10.02 -4.09
N ALA A 15 -2.04 -9.81 -3.23
CA ALA A 15 -2.20 -9.28 -1.89
C ALA A 15 -1.89 -7.79 -1.87
N VAL A 16 -2.64 -7.02 -1.09
CA VAL A 16 -2.42 -5.59 -0.86
C VAL A 16 -2.29 -5.36 0.63
N VAL A 17 -1.27 -4.60 1.01
CA VAL A 17 -1.02 -4.19 2.39
C VAL A 17 -1.01 -2.67 2.47
N GLY A 18 -1.64 -2.11 3.50
CA GLY A 18 -1.66 -0.67 3.72
C GLY A 18 -2.25 -0.26 5.07
N VAL A 19 -2.70 0.99 5.14
CA VAL A 19 -3.37 1.57 6.31
C VAL A 19 -4.68 2.25 5.91
N ALA A 20 -5.67 2.24 6.80
CA ALA A 20 -6.95 2.91 6.61
C ALA A 20 -7.31 3.82 7.80
N THR A 21 -8.18 4.79 7.57
CA THR A 21 -8.87 5.54 8.64
C THR A 21 -10.24 4.92 8.91
N ALA A 22 -10.84 5.20 10.07
CA ALA A 22 -12.07 4.56 10.55
C ALA A 22 -13.29 4.72 9.60
N THR A 23 -13.30 5.70 8.70
CA THR A 23 -14.49 6.08 7.92
C THR A 23 -14.32 6.01 6.41
N ARG A 24 -13.24 5.38 5.90
CA ARG A 24 -13.04 5.24 4.44
C ARG A 24 -12.80 3.78 4.02
N PRO A 25 -13.70 3.17 3.24
CA PRO A 25 -13.51 1.82 2.72
C PRO A 25 -12.36 1.76 1.71
N LEU A 26 -11.58 0.67 1.73
CA LEU A 26 -10.53 0.41 0.75
C LEU A 26 -11.14 0.19 -0.64
N HIS A 27 -10.73 0.99 -1.62
CA HIS A 27 -11.03 0.75 -3.03
C HIS A 27 -9.77 0.22 -3.75
N SER A 28 -9.85 -1.05 -4.16
CA SER A 28 -9.08 -1.69 -5.23
C SER A 28 -7.59 -2.01 -5.03
N VAL A 29 -7.11 -2.95 -5.86
CA VAL A 29 -5.77 -3.52 -5.90
C VAL A 29 -4.81 -2.55 -6.59
N GLY A 30 -3.83 -2.05 -5.83
CA GLY A 30 -2.83 -1.05 -6.23
C GLY A 30 -2.61 -0.01 -5.12
N LEU A 31 -1.49 0.73 -5.14
CA LEU A 31 -1.27 1.88 -4.25
C LEU A 31 -2.21 3.04 -4.65
N TYR A 32 -3.47 2.95 -4.25
CA TYR A 32 -4.46 3.99 -4.53
C TYR A 32 -4.81 4.75 -3.27
N HIS A 33 -4.35 6.00 -3.20
CA HIS A 33 -4.94 7.01 -2.34
C HIS A 33 -5.68 8.00 -3.23
N ASP A 34 -7.02 7.99 -3.17
CA ASP A 34 -7.87 8.97 -3.86
C ASP A 34 -7.66 9.02 -5.39
N GLY A 35 -7.63 7.86 -6.07
CA GLY A 35 -7.34 7.75 -7.51
C GLY A 35 -8.30 8.48 -8.46
N ARG A 36 -9.38 9.11 -7.96
CA ARG A 36 -10.21 10.05 -8.72
C ARG A 36 -9.72 11.51 -8.66
N ASN A 37 -8.84 11.84 -7.71
CA ASN A 37 -8.47 13.20 -7.34
C ASN A 37 -6.95 13.43 -7.22
N GLN A 38 -6.11 12.39 -7.33
CA GLN A 38 -4.65 12.54 -7.32
C GLN A 38 -4.00 11.81 -8.50
N PRO A 39 -2.97 12.40 -9.13
CA PRO A 39 -2.23 11.75 -10.20
C PRO A 39 -1.55 10.47 -9.68
N SER A 40 -1.54 9.43 -10.51
CA SER A 40 -0.80 8.19 -10.21
C SER A 40 0.67 8.51 -10.02
N LYS A 41 1.24 8.08 -8.89
CA LYS A 41 2.67 8.22 -8.62
C LYS A 41 3.34 6.88 -8.84
N THR A 42 4.40 6.86 -9.65
CA THR A 42 5.27 5.69 -9.81
C THR A 42 5.90 5.34 -8.45
N TYR A 43 5.86 4.06 -8.11
CA TYR A 43 6.43 3.53 -6.88
C TYR A 43 7.03 2.14 -7.12
N PRO A 44 8.20 1.80 -6.54
CA PRO A 44 9.11 2.62 -5.72
C PRO A 44 9.57 3.93 -6.36
N ALA A 45 10.01 4.88 -5.54
CA ALA A 45 10.33 6.25 -5.98
C ALA A 45 11.53 6.35 -6.96
N PHE A 46 12.28 5.27 -7.10
CA PHE A 46 13.45 5.17 -7.98
C PHE A 46 13.16 4.45 -9.30
N LEU A 47 11.92 3.95 -9.50
CA LEU A 47 11.55 3.29 -10.75
C LEU A 47 11.17 4.29 -11.83
N GLU A 48 11.46 3.91 -13.07
CA GLU A 48 10.90 4.58 -14.25
C GLU A 48 9.39 4.25 -14.40
N PRO A 49 8.58 5.11 -15.07
CA PRO A 49 7.11 4.99 -15.13
C PRO A 49 6.51 3.68 -15.66
N ASP A 50 7.30 2.81 -16.27
CA ASP A 50 6.85 1.52 -16.83
C ASP A 50 7.68 0.32 -16.32
N GLU A 51 8.54 0.54 -15.34
CA GLU A 51 9.35 -0.52 -14.75
C GLU A 51 8.53 -1.34 -13.75
N THR A 52 8.58 -2.67 -13.88
CA THR A 52 7.91 -3.58 -12.95
C THR A 52 8.84 -3.98 -11.82
N PHE A 53 8.37 -3.90 -10.58
CA PHE A 53 9.11 -4.36 -9.41
C PHE A 53 8.45 -5.57 -8.77
N ILE A 54 9.21 -6.65 -8.63
CA ILE A 54 8.76 -7.86 -7.94
C ILE A 54 9.04 -7.68 -6.46
N VAL A 55 7.97 -7.72 -5.65
CA VAL A 55 8.07 -7.67 -4.19
C VAL A 55 8.29 -9.10 -3.67
N PRO A 56 9.27 -9.35 -2.78
CA PRO A 56 9.46 -10.65 -2.15
C PRO A 56 8.32 -10.97 -1.17
N ASP A 57 8.26 -12.23 -0.73
CA ASP A 57 7.23 -12.74 0.19
C ASP A 57 7.19 -12.01 1.55
N SER A 58 8.28 -11.34 1.93
CA SER A 58 8.40 -10.58 3.16
C SER A 58 9.06 -9.25 2.90
N PHE A 59 8.42 -8.19 3.39
CA PHE A 59 8.90 -6.82 3.32
C PHE A 59 8.45 -6.07 4.57
N LEU A 60 9.04 -4.90 4.83
CA LEU A 60 8.67 -4.07 5.97
C LEU A 60 7.77 -2.92 5.54
N VAL A 61 6.83 -2.58 6.41
CA VAL A 61 6.02 -1.37 6.32
C VAL A 61 6.52 -0.40 7.39
N VAL A 62 6.87 0.82 6.99
CA VAL A 62 7.34 1.86 7.89
C VAL A 62 6.32 2.99 7.93
N LEU A 63 5.81 3.25 9.13
CA LEU A 63 4.88 4.34 9.43
C LEU A 63 5.61 5.39 10.27
N ASP A 64 5.85 6.56 9.69
CA ASP A 64 6.38 7.72 10.39
C ASP A 64 5.22 8.67 10.70
N MET A 65 4.80 8.73 11.96
CA MET A 65 3.70 9.61 12.40
C MET A 65 4.16 11.03 12.76
N ASP A 66 5.47 11.28 12.88
CA ASP A 66 6.02 12.62 13.10
C ASP A 66 5.99 13.41 11.79
N ASP A 67 6.36 12.79 10.66
CA ASP A 67 6.26 13.34 9.30
C ASP A 67 4.89 13.05 8.65
N GLY A 68 4.19 12.01 9.11
CA GLY A 68 2.88 11.61 8.59
C GLY A 68 2.98 10.86 7.25
N THR A 69 3.91 9.92 7.14
CA THR A 69 4.20 9.18 5.91
C THR A 69 4.14 7.67 6.11
N LEU A 70 3.83 6.96 5.02
CA LEU A 70 3.96 5.51 4.92
C LEU A 70 4.90 5.16 3.78
N SER A 71 5.78 4.20 4.04
CA SER A 71 6.79 3.72 3.10
C SER A 71 7.06 2.22 3.31
N PHE A 72 7.83 1.65 2.40
CA PHE A 72 8.20 0.23 2.44
C PHE A 72 9.72 0.06 2.40
N ILE A 73 10.20 -1.01 3.03
CA ILE A 73 11.59 -1.48 2.89
C ILE A 73 11.53 -2.90 2.34
N VAL A 74 12.25 -3.13 1.25
CA VAL A 74 12.33 -4.42 0.56
C VAL A 74 13.80 -4.81 0.48
N ASP A 75 14.14 -6.01 0.97
CA ASP A 75 15.53 -6.52 1.03
C ASP A 75 16.54 -5.52 1.63
N GLY A 76 16.11 -4.78 2.66
CA GLY A 76 16.92 -3.76 3.33
C GLY A 76 17.01 -2.41 2.60
N GLN A 77 16.47 -2.30 1.39
CA GLN A 77 16.45 -1.07 0.61
C GLN A 77 15.18 -0.26 0.90
N TYR A 78 15.35 1.05 1.14
CA TYR A 78 14.23 1.98 1.31
C TYR A 78 13.60 2.33 -0.04
N MET A 79 12.29 2.11 -0.16
CA MET A 79 11.55 2.26 -1.43
C MET A 79 11.02 3.68 -1.67
N GLY A 80 11.27 4.61 -0.74
CA GLY A 80 10.74 5.97 -0.78
C GLY A 80 9.34 6.09 -0.17
N VAL A 81 8.86 7.33 -0.06
CA VAL A 81 7.54 7.65 0.50
C VAL A 81 6.42 7.24 -0.47
N ALA A 82 5.60 6.28 -0.04
CA ALA A 82 4.41 5.84 -0.77
C ALA A 82 3.21 6.78 -0.52
N PHE A 83 2.96 7.14 0.75
CA PHE A 83 1.85 8.02 1.13
C PHE A 83 2.27 9.12 2.10
N ARG A 84 1.57 10.25 2.04
CA ARG A 84 1.76 11.43 2.91
C ARG A 84 0.43 11.88 3.51
N GLY A 85 0.49 12.82 4.45
CA GLY A 85 -0.70 13.44 5.05
C GLY A 85 -1.37 12.58 6.11
N LEU A 86 -0.63 11.65 6.71
CA LEU A 86 -1.12 10.73 7.73
C LEU A 86 -1.03 11.28 9.15
N LYS A 87 -0.27 12.36 9.36
CA LYS A 87 0.00 12.96 10.67
C LYS A 87 -1.30 13.29 11.41
N GLY A 88 -1.35 12.94 12.70
CA GLY A 88 -2.51 13.19 13.56
C GLY A 88 -3.74 12.31 13.28
N LYS A 89 -3.69 11.41 12.28
CA LYS A 89 -4.79 10.49 11.99
C LYS A 89 -4.64 9.21 12.79
N LYS A 90 -5.77 8.68 13.28
CA LYS A 90 -5.83 7.30 13.75
C LYS A 90 -5.90 6.37 12.54
N LEU A 91 -4.93 5.47 12.44
CA LEU A 91 -4.78 4.52 11.35
C LEU A 91 -4.98 3.08 11.85
N TYR A 92 -5.42 2.22 10.94
CA TYR A 92 -5.62 0.79 11.15
C TYR A 92 -4.82 0.04 10.09
N PRO A 93 -4.02 -0.98 10.45
CA PRO A 93 -3.39 -1.88 9.47
C PRO A 93 -4.47 -2.59 8.65
N VAL A 94 -4.26 -2.74 7.34
CA VAL A 94 -5.20 -3.43 6.45
C VAL A 94 -4.47 -4.35 5.49
N VAL A 95 -5.05 -5.54 5.31
CA VAL A 95 -4.71 -6.52 4.28
C VAL A 95 -5.93 -6.73 3.39
N SER A 96 -5.71 -6.86 2.08
CA SER A 96 -6.67 -7.42 1.13
C SER A 96 -5.99 -8.52 0.32
N ALA A 97 -6.69 -9.61 0.05
CA ALA A 97 -6.22 -10.69 -0.82
C ALA A 97 -7.34 -11.07 -1.78
N VAL A 98 -7.02 -11.21 -3.07
CA VAL A 98 -7.97 -11.67 -4.08
C VAL A 98 -7.56 -13.04 -4.61
N TRP A 99 -8.44 -14.02 -4.39
CA TRP A 99 -8.45 -15.40 -4.91
C TRP A 99 -7.15 -16.24 -4.77
N GLY A 100 -7.31 -17.47 -4.26
CA GLY A 100 -6.23 -18.45 -4.13
C GLY A 100 -5.68 -18.59 -2.70
N HIS A 101 -4.88 -19.63 -2.47
CA HIS A 101 -4.27 -20.04 -1.18
C HIS A 101 -3.21 -19.04 -0.67
N CYS A 102 -3.57 -17.76 -0.52
CA CYS A 102 -2.70 -16.73 0.01
C CYS A 102 -2.79 -16.70 1.54
N GLU A 103 -1.70 -17.05 2.23
CA GLU A 103 -1.55 -16.81 3.66
C GLU A 103 -0.80 -15.49 3.85
N ILE A 104 -1.39 -14.56 4.60
CA ILE A 104 -0.76 -13.28 4.91
C ILE A 104 -0.59 -13.17 6.43
N ARG A 105 0.63 -12.87 6.84
CA ARG A 105 0.96 -12.64 8.24
C ARG A 105 1.47 -11.22 8.43
N MET A 106 0.78 -10.47 9.28
CA MET A 106 1.26 -9.18 9.76
C MET A 106 1.81 -9.34 11.16
N ARG A 107 3.02 -8.83 11.38
CA ARG A 107 3.64 -8.79 12.69
C ARG A 107 4.07 -7.36 12.99
N TYR A 108 3.60 -6.83 14.12
CA TYR A 108 4.18 -5.62 14.67
C TYR A 108 5.59 -5.92 15.17
N LEU A 109 6.57 -5.16 14.68
CA LEU A 109 7.98 -5.36 15.03
C LEU A 109 8.38 -4.49 16.23
N ASN A 110 8.18 -3.18 16.11
CA ASN A 110 8.53 -2.19 17.12
C ASN A 110 7.96 -0.82 16.76
N GLY A 111 8.13 0.13 17.68
CA GLY A 111 7.82 1.53 17.49
C GLY A 111 8.55 2.35 18.54
N LEU A 112 8.62 3.66 18.29
CA LEU A 112 9.09 4.60 19.29
C LEU A 112 7.94 4.94 20.23
N ASP A 113 8.26 5.22 21.50
CA ASP A 113 7.28 5.79 22.41
C ASP A 113 6.73 7.08 21.83
N ARG A 114 5.42 7.26 21.97
CA ARG A 114 4.75 8.49 21.58
C ARG A 114 5.38 9.64 22.38
N LYS A 115 6.00 10.59 21.68
CA LYS A 115 6.46 11.82 22.29
C LYS A 115 5.24 12.59 22.83
N PRO A 116 5.30 13.14 24.06
CA PRO A 116 4.29 14.09 24.52
C PRO A 116 4.28 15.29 23.56
N TRP A 117 3.08 15.74 23.18
CA TRP A 117 2.86 16.98 22.45
C TRP A 117 1.99 17.90 23.30
#